data_AF-A0A180EX32-F1
#
_entry.id   AF-A0A180EX32-F1
#
_cell.length_a   1.000
_cell.length_b   1.000
_cell.length_c   1.000
_cell.angle_alpha   90.00
_cell.angle_beta   90.00
_cell.angle_gamma   90.00
#
_symmetry.space_group_name_H-M   'P 1'
#
loop_
_entity.id
_entity.type
_entity.pdbx_description
1 polymer ?
#
loop_
_entity_poly.entity_id
_entity_poly.type
_entity_poly.pdbx_seq_one_letter_code
_entity_poly.pdbx_strand_id
1 'polypeptide(L)'
;MKFLNLLCLLAFLFTFAACDDDDSPDGPAEQNVISLDGTNVDLTQGYYFQNLFELDQPDSTKYVFLTDGGITVVDGEFEGTSTNGIFLVMKSDNTSSLTDGVYTYSAEDDIDDIDAFQFGGGVLVNTPVDDIFSDEGGAIEGGTITVSTTGNNRTVAIAVTYGNGQTATGAFIGELIVVE
;
A
#
# COMPACT_ATOMS: atom_id res chain seq x y z
N MET A 1 -66.87 -22.11 33.52
CA MET A 1 -65.54 -22.37 34.13
C MET A 1 -64.65 -22.87 32.99
N LYS A 2 -63.86 -22.00 32.34
CA LYS A 2 -62.50 -21.53 32.71
C LYS A 2 -61.47 -22.67 32.78
N PHE A 3 -60.52 -22.69 31.83
CA PHE A 3 -59.06 -22.82 31.98
C PHE A 3 -58.47 -22.75 30.54
N LEU A 4 -57.95 -21.61 30.05
CA LEU A 4 -56.72 -20.89 30.39
C LEU A 4 -55.46 -21.52 29.74
N ASN A 5 -54.95 -20.79 28.73
CA ASN A 5 -53.56 -20.53 28.32
C ASN A 5 -52.53 -21.68 28.24
N LEU A 6 -51.91 -21.84 27.06
CA LEU A 6 -50.45 -21.90 26.89
C LEU A 6 -50.12 -21.73 25.38
N LEU A 7 -49.81 -20.53 24.91
CA LEU A 7 -48.51 -19.83 24.87
C LEU A 7 -47.68 -20.17 23.62
N CYS A 8 -47.51 -19.13 22.80
CA CYS A 8 -46.61 -19.00 21.67
C CYS A 8 -45.16 -19.40 21.99
N LEU A 9 -44.55 -20.14 21.07
CA LEU A 9 -43.12 -20.44 21.00
C LEU A 9 -42.87 -20.68 19.50
N LEU A 10 -41.91 -20.08 18.78
CA LEU A 10 -40.68 -19.41 19.15
C LEU A 10 -40.28 -18.54 17.94
N ALA A 11 -40.30 -17.22 18.08
CA ALA A 11 -39.58 -16.35 17.16
C ALA A 11 -38.11 -16.35 17.61
N PHE A 12 -37.23 -17.00 16.85
CA PHE A 12 -35.79 -16.80 17.01
C PHE A 12 -35.42 -15.47 16.36
N LEU A 13 -35.69 -14.39 17.10
CA LEU A 13 -35.00 -13.12 16.97
C LEU A 13 -33.57 -13.34 17.48
N PHE A 14 -32.62 -13.51 16.56
CA PHE A 14 -31.21 -13.29 16.86
C PHE A 14 -31.04 -11.81 17.15
N THR A 15 -31.14 -11.46 18.43
CA THR A 15 -30.61 -10.21 18.96
C THR A 15 -29.13 -10.46 19.20
N PHE A 16 -28.28 -9.94 18.32
CA PHE A 16 -26.87 -9.80 18.64
C PHE A 16 -26.76 -8.70 19.69
N ALA A 17 -26.67 -9.13 20.94
CA ALA A 17 -26.10 -8.34 22.01
C ALA A 17 -24.63 -8.09 21.66
N ALA A 18 -24.30 -6.89 21.20
CA ALA A 18 -22.92 -6.45 21.07
C ALA A 18 -22.45 -5.92 22.42
N CYS A 19 -21.78 -6.79 23.17
CA CYS A 19 -20.87 -6.40 24.23
C CYS A 19 -19.93 -7.59 24.47
N ASP A 20 -18.74 -7.55 23.90
CA ASP A 20 -17.49 -7.89 24.59
C ASP A 20 -16.29 -7.51 23.72
N ASP A 21 -15.26 -6.98 24.39
CA ASP A 21 -13.89 -6.85 23.93
C ASP A 21 -13.41 -8.18 23.31
N ASP A 22 -12.99 -8.20 22.05
CA ASP A 22 -11.91 -9.10 21.62
C ASP A 22 -11.41 -8.72 20.23
N ASP A 23 -10.11 -8.89 20.06
CA ASP A 23 -9.27 -8.65 18.89
C ASP A 23 -9.87 -9.27 17.62
N SER A 24 -10.80 -8.56 16.99
CA SER A 24 -11.22 -8.88 15.63
C SER A 24 -10.08 -8.40 14.72
N PRO A 25 -9.41 -9.29 13.96
CA PRO A 25 -8.42 -8.83 12.99
C PRO A 25 -9.12 -7.80 12.11
N ASP A 26 -8.49 -6.63 11.96
CA ASP A 26 -8.96 -5.59 11.05
C ASP A 26 -9.41 -6.30 9.77
N GLY A 27 -10.66 -6.03 9.36
CA GLY A 27 -11.22 -6.59 8.14
C GLY A 27 -10.22 -6.42 7.00
N PRO A 28 -10.24 -7.30 5.97
CA PRO A 28 -9.28 -7.20 4.89
C PRO A 28 -9.29 -5.76 4.36
N ALA A 29 -8.13 -5.12 4.35
CA ALA A 29 -7.98 -3.77 3.80
C ALA A 29 -8.72 -3.68 2.46
N GLU A 30 -9.43 -2.57 2.21
CA GLU A 30 -10.09 -2.37 0.94
C GLU A 30 -9.07 -2.58 -0.19
N GLN A 31 -9.39 -3.52 -1.09
CA GLN A 31 -8.46 -3.93 -2.14
C GLN A 31 -8.40 -2.85 -3.21
N ASN A 32 -7.20 -2.56 -3.70
CA ASN A 32 -6.94 -1.52 -4.70
C ASN A 32 -7.41 -0.13 -4.27
N VAL A 33 -7.25 0.16 -2.98
CA VAL A 33 -7.54 1.46 -2.38
C VAL A 33 -6.40 1.83 -1.44
N ILE A 34 -6.02 3.11 -1.44
CA ILE A 34 -5.18 3.71 -0.40
C ILE A 34 -5.95 4.86 0.26
N SER A 35 -6.03 4.85 1.58
CA SER A 35 -6.58 5.93 2.37
C SER A 35 -5.45 6.89 2.73
N LEU A 36 -5.50 8.12 2.22
CA LEU A 36 -4.55 9.20 2.45
C LEU A 36 -5.17 10.19 3.43
N ASP A 37 -4.75 10.13 4.70
CA ASP A 37 -5.31 10.94 5.80
C ASP A 37 -6.86 10.83 5.87
N GLY A 38 -7.37 9.60 5.70
CA GLY A 38 -8.79 9.28 5.71
C GLY A 38 -9.53 9.52 4.38
N THR A 39 -8.86 10.01 3.34
CA THR A 39 -9.43 10.13 1.99
C THR A 39 -9.07 8.92 1.15
N ASN A 40 -10.07 8.15 0.74
CA ASN A 40 -9.84 6.97 -0.10
C ASN A 40 -9.56 7.34 -1.56
N VAL A 41 -8.53 6.72 -2.11
CA VAL A 41 -8.07 6.84 -3.49
C VAL A 41 -8.00 5.44 -4.08
N ASP A 42 -8.67 5.23 -5.21
CA ASP A 42 -8.59 3.98 -5.95
C ASP A 42 -7.20 3.84 -6.57
N LEU A 43 -6.51 2.73 -6.32
CA LEU A 43 -5.24 2.39 -6.97
C LEU A 43 -5.54 1.54 -8.22
N THR A 44 -5.41 2.14 -9.40
CA THR A 44 -5.74 1.49 -10.67
C THR A 44 -4.51 0.96 -11.41
N GLN A 45 -3.31 1.42 -11.04
CA GLN A 45 -2.06 1.04 -11.70
C GLN A 45 -0.98 0.70 -10.69
N GLY A 46 -0.15 -0.28 -11.05
CA GLY A 46 1.02 -0.67 -10.30
C GLY A 46 2.19 -0.92 -11.26
N TYR A 47 3.29 -0.23 -11.04
CA TYR A 47 4.52 -0.33 -11.83
C TYR A 47 5.67 -0.87 -11.00
N TYR A 48 6.56 -1.58 -11.67
CA TYR A 48 7.75 -2.17 -11.08
C TYR A 48 8.97 -1.84 -11.96
N PHE A 49 9.98 -1.21 -11.35
CA PHE A 49 11.23 -0.89 -12.01
C PHE A 49 12.38 -1.61 -11.31
N GLN A 50 13.26 -2.22 -12.09
CA GLN A 50 14.51 -2.79 -11.59
C GLN A 50 15.60 -1.72 -11.46
N ASN A 51 15.56 -0.71 -12.33
CA ASN A 51 16.42 0.45 -12.27
C ASN A 51 15.66 1.67 -12.79
N LEU A 52 15.45 2.69 -11.96
CA LEU A 52 14.70 3.89 -12.33
C LEU A 52 15.61 5.09 -12.63
N PHE A 53 16.73 5.21 -11.92
CA PHE A 53 17.54 6.43 -11.93
C PHE A 53 18.86 6.30 -12.71
N GLU A 54 19.12 5.14 -13.35
CA GLU A 54 20.42 4.82 -13.98
C GLU A 54 21.63 5.08 -13.06
N LEU A 55 21.39 5.14 -11.76
CA LEU A 55 22.42 5.31 -10.75
C LEU A 55 23.08 3.95 -10.51
N ASP A 56 24.32 3.98 -10.00
CA ASP A 56 25.07 2.78 -9.58
C ASP A 56 24.46 2.23 -8.29
N GLN A 57 23.20 1.80 -8.42
CA GLN A 57 22.35 1.31 -7.36
C GLN A 57 22.58 -0.19 -7.26
N PRO A 58 22.55 -0.76 -6.05
CA PRO A 58 22.77 -2.17 -5.90
C PRO A 58 21.61 -2.90 -6.56
N ASP A 59 21.91 -3.99 -7.28
CA ASP A 59 20.91 -4.79 -8.00
C ASP A 59 19.78 -5.29 -7.08
N SER A 60 19.90 -5.19 -5.76
CA SER A 60 18.86 -5.52 -4.78
C SER A 60 17.79 -4.44 -4.61
N THR A 61 18.05 -3.20 -5.00
CA THR A 61 17.08 -2.10 -4.94
C THR A 61 16.01 -2.27 -6.00
N LYS A 62 14.74 -2.10 -5.62
CA LYS A 62 13.57 -2.19 -6.50
C LYS A 62 12.65 -1.00 -6.27
N TYR A 63 12.02 -0.54 -7.32
CA TYR A 63 11.08 0.59 -7.24
C TYR A 63 9.68 0.09 -7.53
N VAL A 64 8.72 0.48 -6.69
CA VAL A 64 7.31 0.18 -6.85
C VAL A 64 6.54 1.49 -6.86
N PHE A 65 5.67 1.65 -7.85
CA PHE A 65 4.82 2.84 -7.98
C PHE A 65 3.37 2.41 -8.10
N LEU A 66 2.53 2.81 -7.15
CA LEU A 66 1.11 2.45 -7.12
C LEU A 66 0.30 3.73 -7.20
N THR A 67 -0.58 3.84 -8.19
CA THR A 67 -1.24 5.10 -8.51
C THR A 67 -2.71 4.96 -8.84
N ASP A 68 -3.41 6.09 -8.78
CA ASP A 68 -4.79 6.25 -9.27
C ASP A 68 -4.92 6.25 -10.79
N GLY A 69 -3.80 6.17 -11.52
CA GLY A 69 -3.76 6.21 -12.97
C GLY A 69 -3.80 7.61 -13.57
N GLY A 70 -3.69 8.67 -12.75
CA GLY A 70 -3.48 10.04 -13.22
C GLY A 70 -2.13 10.26 -13.92
N ILE A 71 -1.18 9.37 -13.67
CA ILE A 71 0.11 9.26 -14.36
C ILE A 71 0.30 7.81 -14.83
N THR A 72 0.78 7.69 -16.07
CA THR A 72 1.17 6.43 -16.72
C THR A 72 2.66 6.44 -17.04
N VAL A 73 3.24 5.25 -17.23
CA VAL A 73 4.62 5.10 -17.69
C VAL A 73 4.63 4.62 -19.14
N VAL A 74 5.26 5.38 -20.02
CA VAL A 74 5.36 5.10 -21.46
C VAL A 74 6.84 5.19 -21.85
N ASP A 75 7.39 4.11 -22.41
CA ASP A 75 8.80 4.04 -22.82
C ASP A 75 9.79 4.49 -21.72
N GLY A 76 9.48 4.18 -20.45
CA GLY A 76 10.29 4.54 -19.29
C GLY A 76 10.06 5.96 -18.75
N GLU A 77 9.27 6.78 -19.44
CA GLU A 77 8.96 8.15 -19.03
C GLU A 77 7.58 8.22 -18.36
N PHE A 78 7.46 9.08 -17.35
CA PHE A 78 6.18 9.36 -16.69
C PHE A 78 5.40 10.39 -17.51
N GLU A 79 4.18 10.04 -17.90
CA GLU A 79 3.25 10.91 -18.63
C GLU A 79 1.97 11.14 -17.80
N GLY A 80 1.48 12.37 -17.77
CA GLY A 80 0.24 12.73 -17.07
C GLY A 80 0.24 14.17 -16.60
N THR A 81 -0.74 14.54 -15.77
CA THR A 81 -0.79 15.87 -15.15
C THR A 81 -0.44 15.81 -13.68
N SER A 82 -1.14 14.99 -12.92
CA SER A 82 -0.92 14.76 -11.50
C SER A 82 -1.48 13.40 -11.10
N THR A 83 -1.04 12.87 -9.97
CA THR A 83 -1.50 11.58 -9.46
C THR A 83 -1.62 11.57 -7.95
N ASN A 84 -2.41 10.63 -7.45
CA ASN A 84 -2.41 10.21 -6.07
C ASN A 84 -1.87 8.78 -5.98
N GLY A 85 -1.15 8.45 -4.90
CA GLY A 85 -0.56 7.13 -4.76
C GLY A 85 0.63 7.08 -3.82
N ILE A 86 1.50 6.12 -4.08
CA ILE A 86 2.73 5.90 -3.31
C ILE A 86 3.86 5.45 -4.22
N PHE A 87 5.05 6.00 -3.97
CA PHE A 87 6.32 5.59 -4.55
C PHE A 87 7.16 4.94 -3.45
N LEU A 88 7.72 3.76 -3.75
CA LEU A 88 8.50 2.97 -2.81
C LEU A 88 9.85 2.63 -3.42
N VAL A 89 10.90 2.81 -2.62
CA VAL A 89 12.24 2.30 -2.89
C VAL A 89 12.50 1.16 -1.90
N MET A 90 12.62 -0.06 -2.40
CA MET A 90 12.56 -1.30 -1.61
C MET A 90 13.88 -2.07 -1.74
N LYS A 91 14.48 -2.47 -0.61
CA LYS A 91 15.68 -3.32 -0.61
C LYS A 91 15.32 -4.79 -0.51
N SER A 92 15.45 -5.51 -1.61
CA SER A 92 15.20 -6.95 -1.67
C SER A 92 16.46 -7.74 -1.26
N ASP A 93 16.30 -8.93 -0.68
CA ASP A 93 17.41 -9.89 -0.54
C ASP A 93 17.74 -10.60 -1.87
N ASN A 94 16.99 -10.30 -2.93
CA ASN A 94 17.12 -10.87 -4.26
C ASN A 94 17.42 -9.77 -5.29
N THR A 95 18.40 -10.04 -6.16
CA THR A 95 18.82 -9.09 -7.21
C THR A 95 17.87 -9.08 -8.39
N SER A 96 17.20 -10.19 -8.71
CA SER A 96 16.34 -10.32 -9.89
C SER A 96 14.87 -9.99 -9.63
N SER A 97 14.43 -9.97 -8.38
CA SER A 97 13.02 -9.75 -8.05
C SER A 97 12.81 -9.11 -6.69
N LEU A 98 11.61 -8.58 -6.47
CA LEU A 98 11.16 -8.16 -5.16
C LEU A 98 10.67 -9.38 -4.37
N THR A 99 11.33 -9.67 -3.25
CA THR A 99 11.00 -10.82 -2.38
C THR A 99 9.73 -10.54 -1.56
N ASP A 100 8.90 -11.57 -1.38
CA ASP A 100 7.75 -11.52 -0.48
C ASP A 100 8.21 -11.36 0.97
N GLY A 101 7.55 -10.51 1.74
CA GLY A 101 7.92 -10.25 3.13
C GLY A 101 7.37 -8.93 3.66
N VAL A 102 7.71 -8.63 4.90
CA VAL A 102 7.40 -7.37 5.56
C VAL A 102 8.64 -6.49 5.48
N TYR A 103 8.50 -5.35 4.80
CA TYR A 103 9.51 -4.32 4.69
C TYR A 103 9.25 -3.26 5.74
N THR A 104 10.27 -2.89 6.49
CA THR A 104 10.22 -1.85 7.53
C THR A 104 10.86 -0.56 7.04
N TYR A 105 10.30 0.58 7.43
CA TYR A 105 10.84 1.87 7.03
C TYR A 105 12.29 2.04 7.52
N SER A 106 13.14 2.60 6.65
CA SER A 106 14.46 3.09 7.01
C SER A 106 14.52 4.62 6.87
N ALA A 107 15.08 5.28 7.88
CA ALA A 107 15.33 6.71 7.87
C ALA A 107 16.70 7.08 7.26
N GLU A 108 17.44 6.10 6.75
CA GLU A 108 18.70 6.36 6.06
C GLU A 108 18.42 6.98 4.69
N ASP A 109 19.10 8.09 4.42
CA ASP A 109 18.97 8.82 3.15
C ASP A 109 19.70 8.10 2.00
N ASP A 110 20.69 7.24 2.33
CA ASP A 110 21.41 6.42 1.37
C ASP A 110 20.87 4.99 1.35
N ILE A 111 20.41 4.59 0.17
CA ILE A 111 19.88 3.27 -0.12
C ILE A 111 20.95 2.17 -0.11
N ASP A 112 22.23 2.54 -0.21
CA ASP A 112 23.34 1.62 0.01
C ASP A 112 23.50 1.25 1.49
N ASP A 113 23.06 2.13 2.38
CA ASP A 113 23.13 1.93 3.84
C ASP A 113 21.91 1.20 4.41
N ILE A 114 20.90 0.89 3.59
CA ILE A 114 19.73 0.11 4.03
C ILE A 114 19.89 -1.41 3.85
N ASP A 115 19.43 -2.15 4.85
CA ASP A 115 19.42 -3.60 4.88
C ASP A 115 18.29 -4.19 4.04
N ALA A 116 18.39 -5.48 3.69
CA ALA A 116 17.29 -6.20 3.04
C ALA A 116 16.01 -6.15 3.91
N PHE A 117 14.85 -6.11 3.24
CA PHE A 117 13.53 -5.89 3.86
C PHE A 117 13.40 -4.51 4.53
N GLN A 118 14.12 -3.52 4.02
CA GLN A 118 13.88 -2.11 4.34
C GLN A 118 13.35 -1.34 3.14
N PHE A 119 12.68 -0.22 3.40
CA PHE A 119 12.19 0.66 2.34
C PHE A 119 12.25 2.14 2.73
N GLY A 120 12.29 2.99 1.71
CA GLY A 120 12.00 4.42 1.75
C GLY A 120 10.98 4.80 0.68
N GLY A 121 10.71 6.09 0.51
CA GLY A 121 9.81 6.58 -0.54
C GLY A 121 8.94 7.75 -0.12
N GLY A 122 7.86 7.98 -0.88
CA GLY A 122 6.98 9.13 -0.72
C GLY A 122 5.52 8.83 -1.05
N VAL A 123 4.62 9.56 -0.41
CA VAL A 123 3.19 9.56 -0.68
C VAL A 123 2.85 10.72 -1.61
N LEU A 124 2.04 10.43 -2.63
CA LEU A 124 1.66 11.38 -3.67
C LEU A 124 0.22 11.84 -3.41
N VAL A 125 0.03 13.14 -3.25
CA VAL A 125 -1.28 13.76 -3.01
C VAL A 125 -1.46 14.87 -4.04
N ASN A 126 -2.17 14.53 -5.13
CA ASN A 126 -2.32 15.39 -6.30
C ASN A 126 -0.96 15.94 -6.80
N THR A 127 0.06 15.09 -6.80
CA THR A 127 1.44 15.47 -7.12
C THR A 127 1.59 15.61 -8.64
N PRO A 128 2.06 16.75 -9.17
CA PRO A 128 2.37 16.90 -10.59
C PRO A 128 3.43 15.91 -11.07
N VAL A 129 3.39 15.55 -12.36
CA VAL A 129 4.35 14.60 -12.93
C VAL A 129 5.81 15.03 -12.77
N ASP A 130 6.08 16.33 -12.92
CA ASP A 130 7.41 16.92 -12.79
C ASP A 130 7.93 16.90 -11.33
N ASP A 131 7.05 16.67 -10.35
CA ASP A 131 7.33 16.77 -8.92
C ASP A 131 7.33 15.42 -8.19
N ILE A 132 7.09 14.29 -8.89
CA ILE A 132 6.95 12.95 -8.26
C ILE A 132 8.15 12.57 -7.40
N PHE A 133 9.35 12.99 -7.80
CA PHE A 133 10.61 12.68 -7.11
C PHE A 133 11.19 13.88 -6.36
N SER A 134 10.40 14.94 -6.19
CA SER A 134 10.83 16.10 -5.41
C SER A 134 10.65 15.83 -3.92
N ASP A 135 11.55 16.39 -3.10
CA ASP A 135 11.48 16.33 -1.63
C ASP A 135 10.25 17.06 -1.04
N GLU A 136 9.46 17.72 -1.90
CA GLU A 136 8.27 18.48 -1.50
C GLU A 136 7.02 17.58 -1.34
N GLY A 137 7.08 16.33 -1.80
CA GLY A 137 5.96 15.38 -1.80
C GLY A 137 6.02 14.35 -0.67
N GLY A 138 5.29 14.60 0.42
CA GLY A 138 4.82 13.56 1.36
C GLY A 138 5.82 12.48 1.75
N ALA A 139 7.06 12.87 2.11
CA ALA A 139 8.11 11.93 2.50
C ALA A 139 7.60 10.97 3.58
N ILE A 140 7.86 9.67 3.38
CA ILE A 140 7.52 8.66 4.37
C ILE A 140 8.46 8.82 5.56
N GLU A 141 7.87 8.82 6.76
CA GLU A 141 8.57 9.03 8.04
C GLU A 141 8.56 7.75 8.91
N GLY A 142 7.83 6.71 8.49
CA GLY A 142 7.68 5.48 9.26
C GLY A 142 6.70 4.48 8.68
N GLY A 143 6.73 3.25 9.21
CA GLY A 143 5.73 2.22 8.95
C GLY A 143 6.26 0.97 8.26
N THR A 144 5.34 0.24 7.62
CA THR A 144 5.60 -1.06 6.98
C THR A 144 4.91 -1.20 5.64
N ILE A 145 5.56 -1.92 4.73
CA ILE A 145 4.99 -2.42 3.50
C ILE A 145 5.03 -3.95 3.54
N THR A 146 3.91 -4.62 3.32
CA THR A 146 3.89 -6.09 3.21
C THR A 146 3.68 -6.50 1.77
N VAL A 147 4.61 -7.29 1.23
CA VAL A 147 4.56 -7.83 -0.13
C VAL A 147 4.25 -9.32 -0.07
N SER A 148 3.27 -9.77 -0.85
CA SER A 148 3.02 -11.19 -1.08
C SER A 148 2.63 -11.46 -2.52
N THR A 149 2.84 -12.70 -2.98
CA THR A 149 2.54 -13.12 -4.35
C THR A 149 1.57 -14.28 -4.36
N THR A 150 0.51 -14.18 -5.17
CA THR A 150 -0.40 -15.29 -5.45
C THR A 150 -0.63 -15.40 -6.96
N GLY A 151 -0.06 -16.44 -7.57
CA GLY A 151 -0.04 -16.56 -9.03
C GLY A 151 0.79 -15.44 -9.64
N ASN A 152 0.19 -14.67 -10.56
CA ASN A 152 0.84 -13.50 -11.16
C ASN A 152 0.58 -12.21 -10.37
N ASN A 153 -0.38 -12.21 -9.45
CA ASN A 153 -0.75 -11.02 -8.71
C ASN A 153 0.20 -10.80 -7.55
N ARG A 154 0.62 -9.54 -7.37
CA ARG A 154 1.26 -9.02 -6.17
C ARG A 154 0.20 -8.36 -5.31
N THR A 155 0.29 -8.61 -4.01
CA THR A 155 -0.36 -7.82 -2.98
C THR A 155 0.69 -6.95 -2.32
N VAL A 156 0.48 -5.64 -2.34
CA VAL A 156 1.30 -4.65 -1.63
C VAL A 156 0.40 -3.97 -0.62
N ALA A 157 0.47 -4.40 0.64
CA ALA A 157 -0.26 -3.79 1.74
C ALA A 157 0.57 -2.66 2.36
N ILE A 158 -0.07 -1.52 2.57
CA ILE A 158 0.56 -0.25 2.93
C ILE A 158 0.05 0.15 4.31
N ALA A 159 0.98 0.43 5.22
CA ALA A 159 0.68 1.03 6.52
C ALA A 159 1.84 1.94 6.90
N VAL A 160 1.77 3.21 6.48
CA VAL A 160 2.87 4.17 6.65
C VAL A 160 2.41 5.47 7.27
N THR A 161 3.35 6.15 7.91
CA THR A 161 3.23 7.56 8.30
C THR A 161 4.06 8.41 7.34
N TYR A 162 3.53 9.55 6.95
CA TYR A 162 4.20 10.50 6.08
C TYR A 162 3.88 11.93 6.54
N GLY A 163 4.71 12.89 6.13
CA GLY A 163 4.49 14.34 6.29
C GLY A 163 3.76 14.78 7.57
N ASN A 164 4.49 15.17 8.61
CA ASN A 164 3.92 15.69 9.86
C ASN A 164 2.94 14.71 10.55
N GLY A 165 3.17 13.41 10.42
CA GLY A 165 2.36 12.38 11.09
C GLY A 165 1.02 12.04 10.43
N GLN A 166 0.81 12.41 9.17
CA GLN A 166 -0.30 11.88 8.37
C GLN A 166 -0.10 10.38 8.12
N THR A 167 -1.16 9.67 7.74
CA THR A 167 -1.14 8.22 7.54
C THR A 167 -1.62 7.83 6.16
N ALA A 168 -0.93 6.87 5.53
CA ALA A 168 -1.40 6.18 4.33
C ALA A 168 -1.59 4.69 4.64
N THR A 169 -2.82 4.19 4.46
CA THR A 169 -3.17 2.79 4.74
C THR A 169 -4.00 2.20 3.62
N GLY A 170 -3.73 0.97 3.21
CA GLY A 170 -4.51 0.31 2.16
C GLY A 170 -3.79 -0.86 1.55
N ALA A 171 -4.23 -1.29 0.37
CA ALA A 171 -3.54 -2.33 -0.37
C ALA A 171 -3.76 -2.21 -1.88
N PHE A 172 -2.73 -2.56 -2.65
CA PHE A 172 -2.86 -2.89 -4.07
C PHE A 172 -2.83 -4.41 -4.24
N ILE A 173 -3.69 -4.95 -5.11
CA ILE A 173 -3.74 -6.33 -5.54
C ILE A 173 -3.90 -6.37 -7.06
N GLY A 174 -2.83 -6.79 -7.75
CA GLY A 174 -2.81 -6.90 -9.20
C GLY A 174 -1.45 -7.31 -9.73
N GLU A 175 -1.34 -7.47 -11.04
CA GLU A 175 -0.04 -7.60 -11.69
C GLU A 175 0.69 -6.24 -11.65
N LEU A 176 1.99 -6.25 -11.34
CA LEU A 176 2.82 -5.07 -11.51
C LEU A 176 3.36 -5.03 -12.94
N ILE A 177 3.13 -3.92 -13.62
CA ILE A 177 3.65 -3.67 -14.96
C ILE A 177 5.16 -3.47 -14.84
N VAL A 178 5.93 -4.41 -15.40
CA VAL A 178 7.39 -4.30 -15.45
C VAL A 178 7.74 -3.23 -16.47
N VAL A 179 8.50 -2.23 -16.03
CA VAL A 179 9.07 -1.19 -16.89
C VAL A 179 10.55 -1.50 -17.04
N GLU A 180 11.01 -1.58 -18.29
CA GLU A 180 12.40 -1.83 -18.69
C GLU A 180 13.17 -0.53 -18.89
#